data_AF-A0AAV3XHN6-F1
#
_entry.id   AF-A0AAV3XHN6-F1
#
_cell.length_a   1.000
_cell.length_b   1.000
_cell.length_c   1.000
_cell.angle_alpha   90.00
_cell.angle_beta   90.00
_cell.angle_gamma   90.00
#
_symmetry.space_group_name_H-M   'P 1'
#
loop_
_entity.id
_entity.type
_entity.pdbx_description
1 polymer ?
#
loop_
_entity_poly.entity_id
_entity_poly.type
_entity_poly.pdbx_seq_one_letter_code
_entity_poly.pdbx_strand_id
1 'polypeptide(L)'
;MSDWRDRFGKMMGKTRFVVCRLFIHLAGDQVAPLLGVLNRVARQAIDSEGELEVLGEGLVEICQSLLQYDTYWQSAANEGDVLWNEGEAGDYFNDLFTDSAQRYLSEPDLGIPAGARDTFSLPVTRNLIVMITVACEGEVPQLETDLANIAALKAGLKALINLHYQKTLRAIQVHFSPAQLGDELTSDQLLQHFPELIPL
;
A
#
# COMPACT_ATOMS: atom_id res chain seq x y z
N MET A 1 1.72 23.09 11.96
CA MET A 1 2.45 23.90 10.95
C MET A 1 1.95 23.70 9.52
N SER A 2 1.15 22.66 9.23
CA SER A 2 0.50 22.43 7.92
C SER A 2 -0.57 23.46 7.55
N ASP A 3 -1.36 23.90 8.52
CA ASP A 3 -2.58 24.70 8.31
C ASP A 3 -2.35 26.08 7.64
N TRP A 4 -1.16 26.67 7.80
CA TRP A 4 -0.82 27.96 7.18
C TRP A 4 -0.35 27.80 5.73
N ARG A 5 0.45 26.76 5.43
CA ARG A 5 0.85 26.45 4.05
C ARG A 5 -0.36 26.06 3.22
N ASP A 6 -1.28 25.30 3.81
CA ASP A 6 -2.50 24.87 3.12
C ASP A 6 -3.39 26.03 2.71
N ARG A 7 -3.55 27.02 3.58
CA ARG A 7 -4.32 28.24 3.27
C ARG A 7 -3.64 29.12 2.22
N PHE A 8 -2.31 29.21 2.24
CA PHE A 8 -1.56 29.99 1.25
C PHE A 8 -1.56 29.34 -0.14
N GLY A 9 -1.42 28.03 -0.22
CA GLY A 9 -1.48 27.28 -1.48
C GLY A 9 -2.85 27.42 -2.17
N LYS A 10 -3.93 27.25 -1.40
CA LYS A 10 -5.31 27.40 -1.88
C LYS A 10 -5.61 28.82 -2.38
N MET A 11 -5.03 29.84 -1.73
CA MET A 11 -5.17 31.24 -2.13
C MET A 11 -4.39 31.60 -3.41
N MET A 12 -3.31 30.89 -3.71
CA MET A 12 -2.53 31.07 -4.95
C MET A 12 -3.04 30.23 -6.14
N GLY A 13 -4.10 29.44 -5.96
CA GLY A 13 -4.63 28.56 -7.02
C GLY A 13 -3.69 27.40 -7.39
N LYS A 14 -2.77 27.02 -6.48
CA LYS A 14 -1.89 25.87 -6.70
C LYS A 14 -2.65 24.56 -6.51
N THR A 15 -2.33 23.58 -7.33
CA THR A 15 -2.83 22.20 -7.16
C THR A 15 -2.24 21.61 -5.89
N ARG A 16 -3.11 21.00 -5.07
CA ARG A 16 -2.74 20.30 -3.84
C ARG A 16 -2.55 18.83 -4.15
N PHE A 17 -1.48 18.25 -3.63
CA PHE A 17 -1.16 16.84 -3.75
C PHE A 17 -1.10 16.20 -2.38
N VAL A 18 -1.70 15.02 -2.23
CA VAL A 18 -1.53 14.16 -1.06
C VAL A 18 -0.69 12.98 -1.50
N VAL A 19 0.44 12.76 -0.83
CA VAL A 19 1.28 11.57 -1.01
C VAL A 19 1.28 10.83 0.31
N CYS A 20 0.88 9.55 0.30
CA CYS A 20 0.86 8.74 1.50
C CYS A 20 1.23 7.28 1.22
N ARG A 21 1.73 6.61 2.26
CA ARG A 21 1.99 5.18 2.31
C ARG A 21 1.24 4.58 3.49
N LEU A 22 0.48 3.54 3.22
CA LEU A 22 -0.27 2.77 4.21
C LEU A 22 0.42 1.44 4.42
N PHE A 23 0.49 0.99 5.67
CA PHE A 23 0.94 -0.34 6.07
C PHE A 23 -0.22 -1.07 6.72
N ILE A 24 -0.53 -2.26 6.23
CA ILE A 24 -1.64 -3.07 6.73
C ILE A 24 -1.10 -4.46 7.03
N HIS A 25 -1.11 -4.81 8.31
CA HIS A 25 -0.67 -6.12 8.77
C HIS A 25 -1.88 -7.03 8.95
N LEU A 26 -1.86 -8.15 8.22
CA LEU A 26 -2.78 -9.26 8.38
C LEU A 26 -2.06 -10.43 9.01
N ALA A 27 -2.69 -11.09 9.97
CA ALA A 27 -2.19 -12.35 10.50
C ALA A 27 -3.26 -13.44 10.57
N GLY A 28 -2.84 -14.68 10.37
CA GLY A 28 -3.66 -15.88 10.49
C GLY A 28 -3.59 -16.82 9.28
N ASP A 29 -4.19 -17.99 9.42
CA ASP A 29 -4.01 -19.11 8.48
C ASP A 29 -4.74 -18.93 7.12
N GLN A 30 -5.48 -17.83 6.94
CA GLN A 30 -6.32 -17.58 5.76
C GLN A 30 -5.88 -16.35 4.95
N VAL A 31 -4.62 -15.92 5.09
CA VAL A 31 -4.08 -14.76 4.35
C VAL A 31 -3.63 -15.12 2.93
N ALA A 32 -3.48 -16.42 2.62
CA ALA A 32 -3.02 -16.91 1.32
C ALA A 32 -3.85 -16.45 0.09
N PRO A 33 -5.20 -16.33 0.14
CA PRO A 33 -5.97 -15.78 -0.98
C PRO A 33 -5.57 -14.35 -1.34
N LEU A 34 -5.23 -13.50 -0.35
CA LEU A 34 -4.80 -12.13 -0.58
C LEU A 34 -3.43 -12.07 -1.29
N LEU A 35 -2.51 -12.99 -0.96
CA LEU A 35 -1.25 -13.14 -1.72
C LEU A 35 -1.50 -13.46 -3.20
N GLY A 36 -2.52 -14.26 -3.50
CA GLY A 36 -2.92 -14.56 -4.88
C GLY A 36 -3.37 -13.31 -5.64
N VAL A 37 -4.14 -12.45 -4.98
CA VAL A 37 -4.57 -11.14 -5.52
C VAL A 37 -3.36 -10.24 -5.77
N LEU A 38 -2.51 -10.07 -4.76
CA LEU A 38 -1.31 -9.22 -4.84
C LEU A 38 -0.37 -9.64 -5.97
N ASN A 39 -0.08 -10.94 -6.09
CA ASN A 39 0.77 -11.47 -7.16
C ASN A 39 0.17 -11.29 -8.56
N ARG A 40 -1.15 -11.42 -8.70
CA ARG A 40 -1.82 -11.18 -9.98
C ARG A 40 -1.75 -9.71 -10.36
N VAL A 41 -2.08 -8.81 -9.44
CA VAL A 41 -2.02 -7.36 -9.68
C VAL A 41 -0.59 -6.91 -10.00
N ALA A 42 0.41 -7.43 -9.29
CA ALA A 42 1.82 -7.15 -9.59
C ALA A 42 2.21 -7.59 -11.01
N ARG A 43 1.77 -8.76 -11.47
CA ARG A 43 2.01 -9.20 -12.86
C ARG A 43 1.32 -8.30 -13.88
N GLN A 44 0.06 -7.95 -13.65
CA GLN A 44 -0.69 -7.06 -14.53
C GLN A 44 -0.02 -5.69 -14.65
N ALA A 45 0.49 -5.15 -13.54
CA ALA A 45 1.26 -3.91 -13.51
C ALA A 45 2.53 -3.97 -14.38
N ILE A 46 3.23 -5.10 -14.37
CA ILE A 46 4.43 -5.31 -15.19
C ILE A 46 4.04 -5.45 -16.67
N ASP A 47 3.04 -6.26 -16.96
CA ASP A 47 2.56 -6.53 -18.32
C ASP A 47 2.01 -5.26 -19.00
N SER A 48 1.49 -4.32 -18.21
CA SER A 48 1.01 -3.01 -18.67
C SER A 48 2.06 -1.90 -18.59
N GLU A 49 3.33 -2.22 -18.35
CA GLU A 49 4.41 -1.23 -18.19
C GLU A 49 4.08 -0.09 -17.20
N GLY A 50 3.29 -0.39 -16.15
CA GLY A 50 2.89 0.58 -15.13
C GLY A 50 1.81 1.58 -15.56
N GLU A 51 1.02 1.29 -16.60
CA GLU A 51 -0.15 2.10 -16.97
C GLU A 51 -1.06 2.40 -15.75
N LEU A 52 -1.26 3.70 -15.47
CA LEU A 52 -1.96 4.16 -14.26
C LEU A 52 -3.40 3.64 -14.13
N GLU A 53 -4.09 3.43 -15.25
CA GLU A 53 -5.46 2.87 -15.24
C GLU A 53 -5.44 1.42 -14.73
N VAL A 54 -4.53 0.59 -15.25
CA VAL A 54 -4.34 -0.81 -14.83
C VAL A 54 -3.91 -0.89 -13.36
N LEU A 55 -2.98 -0.02 -12.95
CA LEU A 55 -2.57 0.09 -11.55
C LEU A 55 -3.75 0.50 -10.64
N GLY A 56 -4.62 1.38 -11.14
CA GLY A 56 -5.83 1.83 -10.45
C GLY A 56 -6.85 0.72 -10.25
N GLU A 57 -7.11 -0.08 -11.29
CA GLU A 57 -7.96 -1.27 -11.19
C GLU A 57 -7.39 -2.29 -10.19
N GLY A 58 -6.09 -2.52 -10.23
CA GLY A 58 -5.38 -3.37 -9.28
C GLY A 58 -5.48 -2.85 -7.84
N LEU A 59 -5.34 -1.54 -7.63
CA LEU A 59 -5.52 -0.90 -6.32
C LEU A 59 -6.93 -1.11 -5.78
N VAL A 60 -7.96 -0.98 -6.64
CA VAL A 60 -9.35 -1.24 -6.27
C VAL A 60 -9.52 -2.68 -5.80
N GLU A 61 -9.01 -3.65 -6.57
CA GLU A 61 -9.12 -5.07 -6.22
C GLU A 61 -8.43 -5.40 -4.90
N ILE A 62 -7.24 -4.83 -4.67
CA ILE A 62 -6.49 -5.00 -3.41
C ILE A 62 -7.25 -4.38 -2.25
N CYS A 63 -7.74 -3.15 -2.37
CA CYS A 63 -8.48 -2.47 -1.30
C CYS A 63 -9.78 -3.22 -0.96
N GLN A 64 -10.50 -3.73 -1.97
CA GLN A 64 -11.69 -4.55 -1.75
C GLN A 64 -11.37 -5.86 -1.03
N SER A 65 -10.29 -6.54 -1.44
CA SER A 65 -9.84 -7.76 -0.77
C SER A 65 -9.45 -7.48 0.68
N LEU A 66 -8.67 -6.43 0.94
CA LEU A 66 -8.30 -6.01 2.29
C LEU A 66 -9.53 -5.73 3.16
N LEU A 67 -10.54 -5.04 2.63
CA LEU A 67 -11.80 -4.78 3.33
C LEU A 67 -12.60 -6.07 3.61
N GLN A 68 -12.52 -7.08 2.74
CA GLN A 68 -13.17 -8.38 2.94
C GLN A 68 -12.49 -9.21 4.03
N TYR A 69 -11.17 -9.05 4.20
CA TYR A 69 -10.34 -9.75 5.18
C TYR A 69 -10.05 -8.90 6.43
N ASP A 70 -10.93 -7.96 6.77
CA ASP A 70 -10.75 -7.04 7.89
C ASP A 70 -10.63 -7.72 9.26
N THR A 71 -11.23 -8.90 9.41
CA THR A 71 -11.11 -9.74 10.62
C THR A 71 -9.70 -10.25 10.89
N TYR A 72 -8.82 -10.24 9.89
CA TYR A 72 -7.43 -10.68 10.00
C TYR A 72 -6.46 -9.51 10.25
N TRP A 73 -6.94 -8.27 10.22
CA TRP A 73 -6.10 -7.11 10.51
C TRP A 73 -5.60 -7.16 11.96
N GLN A 74 -4.29 -6.99 12.15
CA GLN A 74 -3.65 -6.99 13.47
C GLN A 74 -3.11 -5.62 13.84
N SER A 75 -2.48 -4.95 12.88
CA SER A 75 -1.89 -3.64 13.07
C SER A 75 -1.92 -2.85 11.77
N ALA A 76 -1.85 -1.53 11.87
CA ALA A 76 -1.69 -0.66 10.73
C ALA A 76 -0.87 0.57 11.09
N ALA A 77 -0.38 1.24 10.06
CA ALA A 77 0.24 2.54 10.15
C ALA A 77 0.03 3.28 8.84
N ASN A 78 0.21 4.59 8.86
CA ASN A 78 0.33 5.38 7.66
C ASN A 78 1.29 6.54 7.87
N GLU A 79 1.91 6.97 6.79
CA GLU A 79 2.71 8.18 6.73
C GLU A 79 2.43 8.90 5.41
N GLY A 80 2.83 10.16 5.33
CA GLY A 80 2.61 10.98 4.15
C GLY A 80 2.71 12.46 4.45
N ASP A 81 2.57 13.25 3.39
CA ASP A 81 2.56 14.71 3.48
C ASP A 81 1.65 15.33 2.40
N VAL A 82 1.30 16.59 2.62
CA VAL A 82 0.53 17.42 1.71
C VAL A 82 1.46 18.40 1.03
N LEU A 83 1.54 18.29 -0.30
CA LEU A 83 2.46 19.06 -1.12
C LEU A 83 1.71 19.99 -2.07
N TRP A 84 2.35 21.09 -2.45
CA TRP A 84 1.78 22.12 -3.34
C TRP A 84 2.61 22.31 -4.61
N ASN A 85 3.55 21.40 -4.84
CA ASN A 85 4.43 21.32 -5.99
C ASN A 85 4.44 19.87 -6.48
N GLU A 86 4.15 19.66 -7.76
CA GLU A 86 4.07 18.34 -8.37
C GLU A 86 5.42 17.62 -8.37
N GLY A 87 6.51 18.34 -8.60
CA GLY A 87 7.87 17.80 -8.55
C GLY A 87 8.24 17.31 -7.15
N GLU A 88 7.98 18.13 -6.12
CA GLU A 88 8.19 17.72 -4.72
C GLU A 88 7.35 16.49 -4.36
N ALA A 89 6.11 16.42 -4.85
CA ALA A 89 5.25 15.25 -4.64
C ALA A 89 5.80 14.00 -5.32
N GLY A 90 6.33 14.13 -6.54
CA GLY A 90 6.99 13.04 -7.25
C GLY A 90 8.26 12.55 -6.55
N ASP A 91 9.10 13.48 -6.09
CA ASP A 91 10.33 13.16 -5.34
C ASP A 91 10.00 12.41 -4.05
N TYR A 92 9.04 12.92 -3.26
CA TYR A 92 8.65 12.28 -2.02
C TYR A 92 8.02 10.89 -2.24
N PHE A 93 7.22 10.72 -3.31
CA PHE A 93 6.69 9.41 -3.68
C PHE A 93 7.82 8.42 -4.01
N ASN A 94 8.86 8.85 -4.74
CA ASN A 94 10.01 8.01 -5.08
C ASN A 94 10.89 7.67 -3.87
N ASP A 95 10.99 8.57 -2.90
CA ASP A 95 11.67 8.30 -1.63
C ASP A 95 10.96 7.17 -0.87
N LEU A 96 9.62 7.24 -0.77
CA LEU A 96 8.81 6.20 -0.15
C LEU A 96 8.92 4.86 -0.90
N PHE A 97 9.00 4.89 -2.24
CA PHE A 97 9.29 3.69 -3.05
C PHE A 97 10.62 3.06 -2.66
N THR A 98 11.68 3.86 -2.71
CA THR A 98 13.05 3.39 -2.48
C THR A 98 13.18 2.79 -1.08
N ASP A 99 12.60 3.44 -0.08
CA ASP A 99 12.54 2.91 1.28
C ASP A 99 11.73 1.60 1.35
N SER A 100 10.58 1.52 0.68
CA SER A 100 9.76 0.30 0.63
C SER A 100 10.51 -0.92 0.08
N ALA A 101 11.29 -0.72 -0.98
CA ALA A 101 12.07 -1.78 -1.62
C ALA A 101 13.29 -2.19 -0.78
N GLN A 102 14.04 -1.23 -0.25
CA GLN A 102 15.29 -1.48 0.48
C GLN A 102 15.07 -2.04 1.88
N ARG A 103 14.06 -1.53 2.60
CA ARG A 103 13.90 -1.80 4.04
C ARG A 103 13.07 -3.05 4.34
N TYR A 104 12.10 -3.38 3.48
CA TYR A 104 11.05 -4.36 3.82
C TYR A 104 11.10 -5.67 3.01
N LEU A 105 12.21 -5.91 2.29
CA LEU A 105 12.45 -7.14 1.51
C LEU A 105 11.29 -7.44 0.52
N SER A 106 10.71 -6.39 -0.05
CA SER A 106 9.47 -6.49 -0.82
C SER A 106 9.69 -6.75 -2.31
N GLU A 107 10.91 -7.08 -2.74
CA GLU A 107 11.21 -7.37 -4.14
C GLU A 107 10.61 -8.73 -4.55
N PRO A 108 9.68 -8.77 -5.53
CA PRO A 108 9.16 -10.04 -6.02
C PRO A 108 10.21 -10.76 -6.90
N ASP A 109 10.46 -12.04 -6.62
CA ASP A 109 11.25 -12.90 -7.52
C ASP A 109 10.37 -13.37 -8.69
N LEU A 110 10.48 -12.66 -9.81
CA LEU A 110 9.76 -12.95 -11.05
C LEU A 110 10.39 -14.10 -11.86
N GLY A 111 11.49 -14.70 -11.38
CA GLY A 111 12.29 -15.69 -12.11
C GLY A 111 11.79 -17.14 -12.02
N ILE A 112 10.78 -17.44 -11.20
CA ILE A 112 10.37 -18.82 -10.93
C ILE A 112 8.94 -19.07 -11.45
N PRO A 113 8.76 -19.95 -12.46
CA PRO A 113 7.44 -20.36 -12.90
C PRO A 113 6.65 -20.97 -11.74
N ALA A 114 5.42 -20.48 -11.54
CA ALA A 114 4.44 -21.06 -10.63
C ALA A 114 4.08 -22.49 -11.10
N GLY A 115 4.89 -23.47 -10.72
CA GLY A 115 4.69 -24.86 -11.12
C GLY A 115 5.83 -25.84 -10.84
N ALA A 116 6.99 -25.38 -10.36
CA ALA A 116 8.18 -26.24 -10.18
C ALA A 116 8.72 -26.32 -8.74
N ARG A 117 7.86 -26.19 -7.72
CA ARG A 117 8.22 -26.51 -6.33
C ARG A 117 7.25 -27.57 -5.81
N ASP A 118 7.81 -28.73 -5.48
CA ASP A 118 7.12 -29.95 -5.08
C ASP A 118 6.08 -29.75 -3.98
N THR A 119 5.03 -30.58 -4.05
CA THR A 119 3.87 -30.63 -3.15
C THR A 119 4.21 -31.19 -1.78
N PHE A 120 5.06 -30.51 -1.01
CA PHE A 120 5.29 -30.80 0.42
C PHE A 120 5.30 -29.49 1.23
N SER A 121 4.15 -29.22 1.87
CA SER A 121 3.91 -28.19 2.89
C SER A 121 4.69 -26.88 2.71
N LEU A 122 4.24 -26.02 1.79
CA LEU A 122 4.66 -24.61 1.83
C LEU A 122 4.23 -24.02 3.18
N PRO A 123 5.13 -23.31 3.91
CA PRO A 123 4.74 -22.57 5.10
C PRO A 123 3.58 -21.65 4.75
N VAL A 124 2.47 -21.75 5.48
CA VAL A 124 1.39 -20.77 5.38
C VAL A 124 1.94 -19.51 6.04
N THR A 125 2.24 -18.46 5.27
CA THR A 125 2.72 -17.22 5.88
C THR A 125 1.69 -16.78 6.92
N ARG A 126 2.13 -16.64 8.16
CA ARG A 126 1.26 -16.27 9.27
C ARG A 126 1.06 -14.77 9.35
N ASN A 127 2.00 -13.99 8.81
CA ASN A 127 1.95 -12.55 8.75
C ASN A 127 2.11 -12.11 7.29
N LEU A 128 1.36 -11.08 6.91
CA LEU A 128 1.47 -10.38 5.64
C LEU A 128 1.37 -8.90 5.89
N ILE A 129 2.34 -8.14 5.39
CA ILE A 129 2.25 -6.69 5.31
C ILE A 129 1.92 -6.31 3.88
N VAL A 130 0.86 -5.51 3.71
CA VAL A 130 0.57 -4.82 2.45
C VAL A 130 0.91 -3.35 2.62
N MET A 131 1.78 -2.85 1.75
CA MET A 131 2.21 -1.47 1.68
C MET A 131 1.61 -0.82 0.43
N ILE A 132 0.77 0.18 0.60
CA ILE A 132 0.11 0.91 -0.49
C ILE A 132 0.59 2.35 -0.47
N THR A 133 1.33 2.75 -1.50
CA THR A 133 1.79 4.13 -1.69
C THR A 133 0.99 4.77 -2.82
N VAL A 134 0.43 5.95 -2.58
CA VAL A 134 -0.29 6.72 -3.59
C VAL A 134 0.11 8.19 -3.57
N ALA A 135 0.06 8.80 -4.75
CA ALA A 135 -0.01 10.25 -4.92
C ALA A 135 -1.35 10.60 -5.58
N CYS A 136 -2.04 11.61 -5.07
CA CYS A 136 -3.32 12.06 -5.63
C CYS A 136 -3.50 13.56 -5.53
N GLU A 137 -4.35 14.12 -6.40
CA GLU A 137 -4.75 15.52 -6.35
C GLU A 137 -5.94 15.75 -5.43
N GLY A 138 -5.92 16.89 -4.73
CA GLY A 138 -7.05 17.40 -3.96
C GLY A 138 -6.91 17.21 -2.44
N GLU A 139 -8.06 17.25 -1.77
CA GLU A 139 -8.20 17.04 -0.33
C GLU A 139 -8.80 15.67 -0.08
N VAL A 140 -8.12 14.83 0.71
CA VAL A 140 -8.58 13.49 1.06
C VAL A 140 -8.44 13.29 2.57
N PRO A 141 -9.34 13.87 3.38
CA PRO A 141 -9.22 13.85 4.84
C PRO A 141 -9.07 12.45 5.44
N GLN A 142 -9.63 11.44 4.77
CA GLN A 142 -9.55 10.03 5.18
C GLN A 142 -8.18 9.40 5.00
N LEU A 143 -7.24 10.05 4.30
CA LEU A 143 -5.85 9.61 4.12
C LEU A 143 -4.85 10.53 4.83
N GLU A 144 -5.31 11.68 5.31
CA GLU A 144 -4.51 12.72 5.99
C GLU A 144 -4.63 12.66 7.52
N THR A 145 -5.13 11.54 8.03
CA THR A 145 -5.31 11.27 9.47
C THR A 145 -4.56 9.98 9.83
N ASP A 146 -4.38 9.74 11.12
CA ASP A 146 -3.95 8.45 11.63
C ASP A 146 -4.96 7.33 11.28
N LEU A 147 -4.48 6.28 10.61
CA LEU A 147 -5.23 5.12 10.18
C LEU A 147 -5.05 3.90 11.10
N ALA A 148 -4.35 4.03 12.22
CA ALA A 148 -4.18 3.00 13.24
C ALA A 148 -5.45 2.75 14.09
N ASN A 149 -6.62 2.72 13.45
CA ASN A 149 -7.84 2.16 14.01
C ASN A 149 -8.74 1.61 12.89
N ILE A 150 -9.53 0.59 13.22
CA ILE A 150 -10.33 -0.16 12.22
C ILE A 150 -11.25 0.74 11.39
N ALA A 151 -11.89 1.74 12.02
CA ALA A 151 -12.84 2.61 11.33
C ALA A 151 -12.14 3.54 10.34
N ALA A 152 -11.03 4.16 10.74
CA ALA A 152 -10.22 5.02 9.90
C ALA A 152 -9.59 4.24 8.75
N LEU A 153 -9.02 3.05 9.01
CA LEU A 153 -8.44 2.21 7.96
C LEU A 153 -9.48 1.81 6.91
N LYS A 154 -10.69 1.42 7.33
CA LYS A 154 -11.81 1.16 6.40
C LYS A 154 -12.17 2.39 5.57
N ALA A 155 -12.18 3.56 6.17
CA ALA A 155 -12.47 4.81 5.48
C ALA A 155 -11.35 5.16 4.47
N GLY A 156 -10.09 4.98 4.85
CA GLY A 156 -8.93 5.18 3.99
C GLY A 156 -8.93 4.24 2.78
N LEU A 157 -9.15 2.94 2.97
CA LEU A 157 -9.25 1.98 1.87
C LEU A 157 -10.39 2.30 0.89
N LYS A 158 -11.55 2.74 1.42
CA LYS A 158 -12.65 3.21 0.56
C LYS A 158 -12.32 4.51 -0.16
N ALA A 159 -11.58 5.42 0.47
CA ALA A 159 -11.11 6.63 -0.18
C ALA A 159 -10.17 6.31 -1.34
N LEU A 160 -9.21 5.38 -1.17
CA LEU A 160 -8.33 4.92 -2.25
C LEU A 160 -9.11 4.38 -3.45
N ILE A 161 -10.13 3.55 -3.21
CA ILE A 161 -11.05 3.07 -4.26
C ILE A 161 -11.71 4.24 -5.00
N ASN A 162 -12.22 5.23 -4.26
CA ASN A 162 -12.90 6.38 -4.84
C ASN A 162 -11.96 7.26 -5.68
N LEU A 163 -10.70 7.41 -5.28
CA LEU A 163 -9.71 8.21 -6.02
C LEU A 163 -9.48 7.69 -7.44
N HIS A 164 -9.49 6.36 -7.62
CA HIS A 164 -9.42 5.76 -8.96
C HIS A 164 -10.62 6.16 -9.81
N TYR A 165 -11.84 5.97 -9.30
CA TYR A 165 -13.06 6.33 -10.03
C TYR A 165 -13.20 7.84 -10.30
N GLN A 166 -12.60 8.68 -9.45
CA GLN A 166 -12.55 10.13 -9.62
C GLN A 166 -11.43 10.59 -10.57
N LYS A 167 -10.53 9.69 -10.98
CA LYS A 167 -9.36 9.98 -11.84
C LYS A 167 -8.40 11.03 -11.25
N THR A 168 -8.29 11.04 -9.92
CA THR A 168 -7.43 11.96 -9.18
C THR A 168 -6.12 11.32 -8.72
N LEU A 169 -5.95 10.00 -8.91
CA LEU A 169 -4.67 9.33 -8.73
C LEU A 169 -3.64 9.86 -9.73
N ARG A 170 -2.39 9.96 -9.27
CA ARG A 170 -1.23 10.43 -10.05
C ARG A 170 -0.10 9.40 -10.05
N ALA A 171 0.06 8.69 -8.96
CA ALA A 171 0.97 7.56 -8.86
C ALA A 171 0.41 6.53 -7.88
N ILE A 172 0.68 5.25 -8.16
CA ILE A 172 0.25 4.12 -7.34
C ILE A 172 1.40 3.15 -7.28
N GLN A 173 1.64 2.61 -6.11
CA GLN A 173 2.56 1.51 -5.93
C GLN A 173 2.10 0.62 -4.80
N VAL A 174 2.27 -0.68 -4.99
CA VAL A 174 1.97 -1.68 -3.99
C VAL A 174 3.18 -2.57 -3.78
N HIS A 175 3.57 -2.72 -2.52
CA HIS A 175 4.51 -3.73 -2.07
C HIS A 175 3.85 -4.64 -1.05
N PHE A 176 4.41 -5.82 -0.86
CA PHE A 176 3.99 -6.69 0.22
C PHE A 176 5.14 -7.56 0.70
N SER A 177 5.06 -7.97 1.97
CA SER A 177 6.06 -8.80 2.62
C SER A 177 5.38 -9.91 3.43
N PRO A 178 5.75 -11.19 3.25
CA PRO A 178 6.81 -11.66 2.35
C PRO A 178 6.38 -11.59 0.87
N ALA A 179 7.33 -11.27 -0.01
CA ALA A 179 7.08 -11.11 -1.45
C ALA A 179 7.06 -12.44 -2.22
N GLN A 180 7.67 -13.50 -1.68
CA GLN A 180 7.74 -14.81 -2.34
C GLN A 180 6.78 -15.84 -1.74
N LEU A 181 6.22 -16.69 -2.59
CA LEU A 181 5.41 -17.81 -2.14
C LEU A 181 6.27 -18.85 -1.41
N GLY A 182 5.94 -19.11 -0.14
CA GLY A 182 6.65 -20.05 0.71
C GLY A 182 7.64 -19.38 1.68
N ASP A 183 7.87 -18.07 1.53
CA ASP A 183 8.57 -17.29 2.54
C ASP A 183 7.63 -17.01 3.73
N GLU A 184 8.22 -16.90 4.91
CA GLU A 184 7.52 -16.59 6.15
C GLU A 184 8.05 -15.29 6.73
N LEU A 185 7.15 -14.34 7.01
CA LEU A 185 7.46 -13.19 7.85
C LEU A 185 7.21 -13.56 9.31
N THR A 186 8.27 -13.83 10.05
CA THR A 186 8.19 -14.19 11.47
C THR A 186 7.84 -12.99 12.35
N SER A 187 7.34 -13.22 13.56
CA SER A 187 7.04 -12.13 14.52
C SER A 187 8.28 -11.31 14.91
N ASP A 188 9.46 -11.93 14.99
CA ASP A 188 10.70 -11.20 15.30
C ASP A 188 11.10 -10.28 14.14
N GLN A 189 11.01 -10.77 12.90
CA GLN A 189 11.24 -9.95 11.70
C GLN A 189 10.22 -8.83 11.58
N LEU A 190 8.95 -9.09 11.91
CA LEU A 190 7.90 -8.07 11.96
C LEU A 190 8.30 -6.92 12.90
N LEU A 191 8.68 -7.24 14.14
CA LEU A 191 9.09 -6.24 15.14
C LEU A 191 10.37 -5.50 14.73
N GLN A 192 11.31 -6.18 14.08
CA GLN A 192 12.57 -5.59 13.66
C GLN A 192 12.42 -4.66 12.45
N HIS A 193 11.61 -5.04 11.46
CA HIS A 193 11.53 -4.33 10.18
C HIS A 193 10.39 -3.31 10.14
N PHE A 194 9.29 -3.54 10.85
CA PHE A 194 8.08 -2.71 10.83
C PHE A 194 7.74 -2.10 12.20
N PRO A 195 8.67 -1.34 12.83
CA PRO A 195 8.45 -0.72 14.14
C PRO A 195 7.34 0.35 14.14
N GLU A 196 6.95 0.88 12.98
CA GLU A 196 5.87 1.85 12.83
C GLU A 196 4.45 1.27 13.01
N LEU A 197 4.28 -0.05 12.93
CA LEU A 197 2.97 -0.69 13.03
C LEU A 197 2.35 -0.53 14.42
N ILE A 198 1.10 -0.05 14.46
CA ILE A 198 0.32 0.14 15.69
C ILE A 198 -0.81 -0.90 15.72
N PRO A 199 -1.00 -1.66 16.83
CA PRO A 199 -2.10 -2.61 16.97
C PRO A 199 -3.50 -1.98 16.80
N LEU A 200 -4.41 -2.69 16.12
CA LEU A 200 -5.77 -2.25 15.78
C LEU A 200 -6.85 -2.69 16.76
#